data_AF-A0A379TEP9-F1
#
_entry.id   AF-A0A379TEP9-F1
#
_cell.length_a   1.000
_cell.length_b   1.000
_cell.length_c   1.000
_cell.angle_alpha   90.00
_cell.angle_beta   90.00
_cell.angle_gamma   90.00
#
_symmetry.space_group_name_H-M   'P 1'
#
loop_
_entity.id
_entity.type
_entity.pdbx_description
1 polymer ?
#
loop_
_entity_poly.entity_id
_entity_poly.type
_entity_poly.pdbx_seq_one_letter_code
_entity_poly.pdbx_strand_id
1 'polypeptide(L)'
;MIYGGAGGPDLAEVARHSGLSEKQVVELHASVEYVVWFLGFQPGFPYLGNLPEPLHMPRRAEPRLQVPAGSVGIGGAQTGIYPLSTPGGWQLIGLTPLKLFDPIREPPVLLRPGDSVRFVPQKEGVC
;
A
#
# COMPACT_ATOMS: atom_id res chain seq x y z
N MET A 1 -1.68 8.66 5.35
CA MET A 1 -0.60 8.00 4.61
C MET A 1 0.37 9.06 4.12
N ILE A 2 1.66 8.83 4.29
CA ILE A 2 2.73 9.67 3.75
C ILE A 2 3.19 9.01 2.45
N TYR A 3 2.90 9.63 1.30
CA TYR A 3 3.29 9.12 -0.01
C TYR A 3 4.72 9.57 -0.38
N GLY A 4 5.44 8.71 -1.11
CA GLY A 4 6.78 9.01 -1.61
C GLY A 4 7.87 9.04 -0.53
N GLY A 5 9.01 9.64 -0.87
CA GLY A 5 10.18 9.72 0.01
C GLY A 5 10.73 8.35 0.41
N ALA A 6 11.30 8.24 1.61
CA ALA A 6 11.87 6.99 2.11
C ALA A 6 10.81 5.88 2.33
N GLY A 7 9.55 6.25 2.57
CA GLY A 7 8.44 5.30 2.75
C GLY A 7 7.82 4.82 1.44
N GLY A 8 7.98 5.59 0.36
CA GLY A 8 7.46 5.30 -0.98
C GLY A 8 8.54 5.41 -2.07
N PRO A 9 9.64 4.64 -1.98
CA PRO A 9 10.77 4.76 -2.89
C PRO A 9 10.45 4.41 -4.35
N ASP A 10 9.33 3.73 -4.62
CA ASP A 10 8.93 3.33 -5.98
C ASP A 10 7.83 4.23 -6.56
N LEU A 11 7.40 5.30 -5.87
CA LEU A 11 6.33 6.19 -6.36
C LEU A 11 6.67 6.79 -7.73
N ALA A 12 7.91 7.25 -7.91
CA ALA A 12 8.39 7.79 -9.18
C ALA A 12 8.34 6.75 -10.32
N GLU A 13 8.64 5.49 -10.01
CA GLU A 13 8.62 4.41 -11.00
C GLU A 13 7.19 4.02 -11.38
N VAL A 14 6.27 3.98 -10.41
CA VAL A 14 4.83 3.78 -10.67
C VAL A 14 4.28 4.92 -11.53
N ALA A 15 4.65 6.16 -11.23
CA ALA A 15 4.28 7.34 -12.04
C ALA A 15 4.78 7.20 -13.48
N ARG A 16 6.07 6.86 -13.65
CA ARG A 16 6.67 6.65 -14.98
C ARG A 16 5.99 5.52 -15.77
N HIS A 17 5.68 4.40 -15.12
CA HIS A 17 5.03 3.26 -15.77
C HIS A 17 3.59 3.57 -16.19
N SER A 18 2.86 4.31 -15.35
CA SER A 18 1.47 4.70 -15.60
C SER A 18 1.30 5.89 -16.55
N GLY A 19 2.39 6.56 -16.94
CA GLY A 19 2.33 7.79 -17.73
C GLY A 19 1.74 8.97 -16.94
N LEU A 20 1.82 8.93 -15.61
CA LEU A 20 1.31 9.94 -14.70
C LEU A 20 2.47 10.68 -14.00
N SER A 21 2.17 11.83 -13.42
CA SER A 21 3.03 12.42 -12.39
C SER A 21 2.84 11.69 -11.05
N GLU A 22 3.81 11.79 -10.15
CA GLU A 22 3.69 11.25 -8.78
C GLU A 22 2.44 11.78 -8.08
N LYS A 23 2.13 13.08 -8.25
CA LYS A 23 0.92 13.69 -7.69
C LYS A 23 -0.36 13.04 -8.23
N GLN A 24 -0.44 12.81 -9.54
CA GLN A 24 -1.59 12.14 -10.14
C GLN A 24 -1.73 10.69 -9.67
N VAL A 25 -0.62 9.98 -9.41
CA VAL A 25 -0.66 8.65 -8.78
C VAL A 25 -1.26 8.74 -7.38
N VAL A 26 -0.83 9.71 -6.57
CA VAL A 26 -1.38 9.94 -5.21
C VAL A 26 -2.87 10.25 -5.27
N GLU A 27 -3.27 11.20 -6.11
CA GLU A 27 -4.67 11.60 -6.29
C GLU A 27 -5.53 10.41 -6.71
N LEU A 28 -5.10 9.64 -7.72
CA LEU A 28 -5.82 8.48 -8.22
C LEU A 28 -5.91 7.37 -7.16
N HIS A 29 -4.80 7.00 -6.53
CA HIS A 29 -4.78 5.98 -5.49
C HIS A 29 -5.63 6.38 -4.27
N ALA A 30 -5.61 7.64 -3.85
CA ALA A 30 -6.38 8.14 -2.71
C ALA A 30 -7.87 8.39 -3.00
N SER A 31 -8.24 8.54 -4.28
CA SER A 31 -9.64 8.78 -4.70
C SER A 31 -10.57 7.58 -4.50
N VAL A 32 -10.01 6.38 -4.36
CA VAL A 32 -10.77 5.13 -4.31
C VAL A 32 -11.11 4.75 -2.87
N GLU A 33 -12.35 4.32 -2.67
CA GLU A 33 -12.75 3.54 -1.51
C GLU A 33 -12.53 2.05 -1.81
N TYR A 34 -11.49 1.49 -1.20
CA TYR A 34 -11.08 0.11 -1.41
C TYR A 34 -11.87 -0.82 -0.50
N VAL A 35 -12.15 -2.03 -0.98
CA VAL A 35 -12.70 -3.10 -0.15
C VAL A 35 -11.61 -4.11 0.18
N VAL A 36 -11.51 -4.49 1.45
CA VAL A 36 -10.66 -5.60 1.88
C VAL A 36 -11.28 -6.91 1.38
N TRP A 37 -10.74 -7.47 0.29
CA TRP A 37 -11.25 -8.73 -0.25
C TRP A 37 -10.81 -9.93 0.58
N PHE A 38 -9.57 -9.91 1.04
CA PHE A 38 -8.99 -11.03 1.78
C PHE A 38 -7.85 -10.54 2.69
N LEU A 39 -7.62 -11.27 3.78
CA LEU A 39 -6.44 -11.11 4.64
C LEU A 39 -5.58 -12.38 4.54
N GLY A 40 -4.29 -12.24 4.20
CA GLY A 40 -3.38 -13.39 4.13
C GLY A 40 -1.97 -12.98 3.74
N PHE A 41 -1.06 -13.92 3.47
CA PHE A 41 0.41 -13.74 3.42
C PHE A 41 1.04 -13.48 4.80
N GLN A 42 0.49 -12.56 5.60
CA GLN A 42 0.87 -12.32 6.99
C GLN A 42 -0.37 -12.02 7.85
N PRO A 43 -0.27 -12.14 9.20
CA PRO A 43 -1.35 -11.72 10.10
C PRO A 43 -1.79 -10.28 9.80
N GLY A 44 -3.01 -10.14 9.29
CA GLY A 44 -3.62 -8.83 9.04
C GLY A 44 -3.17 -8.08 7.79
N PHE A 45 -2.45 -8.72 6.86
CA PHE A 45 -2.12 -8.07 5.58
C PHE A 45 -3.36 -8.02 4.69
N PRO A 46 -3.87 -6.82 4.32
CA PRO A 46 -5.07 -6.68 3.51
C PRO A 46 -4.75 -6.64 2.02
N TYR A 47 -5.41 -7.50 1.26
CA TYR A 47 -5.50 -7.36 -0.19
C TYR A 47 -6.70 -6.48 -0.51
N LEU A 48 -6.41 -5.28 -1.01
CA LEU A 48 -7.40 -4.27 -1.35
C LEU A 48 -7.75 -4.38 -2.84
N GLY A 49 -9.04 -4.55 -3.12
CA GLY A 49 -9.57 -4.65 -4.48
C GLY A 49 -9.85 -3.30 -5.13
N ASN A 50 -10.09 -3.31 -6.44
CA ASN A 50 -10.45 -2.12 -7.24
C ASN A 50 -9.36 -1.06 -7.37
N LEU A 51 -8.08 -1.46 -7.39
CA LEU A 51 -7.01 -0.55 -7.80
C LEU A 51 -7.27 -0.07 -9.24
N PRO A 52 -7.25 1.25 -9.52
CA PRO A 52 -7.43 1.77 -10.87
C PRO A 52 -6.42 1.17 -11.85
N GLU A 53 -6.91 0.78 -13.03
CA GLU A 53 -6.10 0.14 -14.08
C GLU A 53 -4.81 0.90 -14.44
N PRO A 54 -4.79 2.25 -14.51
CA PRO A 54 -3.55 2.98 -14.78
C PRO A 54 -2.45 2.75 -13.73
N LEU A 55 -2.81 2.35 -12.50
CA LEU A 55 -1.85 2.09 -11.43
C LEU A 55 -1.42 0.62 -11.37
N HIS A 56 -1.93 -0.25 -12.24
CA HIS A 56 -1.51 -1.65 -12.26
C HIS A 56 -0.03 -1.73 -12.62
N MET A 57 0.73 -2.46 -11.81
CA MET A 57 2.18 -2.43 -11.90
C MET A 57 2.79 -3.79 -11.55
N PRO A 58 3.69 -4.35 -12.37
CA PRO A 58 4.36 -5.60 -12.02
C PRO A 58 5.13 -5.48 -10.70
N ARG A 59 5.20 -6.61 -10.00
CA ARG A 59 6.11 -6.76 -8.86
C ARG A 59 7.55 -6.55 -9.35
N ARG A 60 8.41 -6.07 -8.46
CA ARG A 60 9.85 -6.01 -8.69
C ARG A 60 10.37 -7.40 -9.09
N ALA A 61 11.26 -7.43 -10.08
CA ALA A 61 11.95 -8.66 -10.49
C ALA A 61 12.74 -9.27 -9.33
N GLU A 62 13.39 -8.42 -8.54
CA GLU A 62 14.08 -8.78 -7.31
C GLU A 62 13.33 -8.21 -6.09
N PRO A 63 12.75 -9.08 -5.24
CA PRO A 63 12.10 -8.65 -4.01
C PRO A 63 13.09 -7.98 -3.06
N ARG A 64 12.62 -6.99 -2.30
CA ARG A 64 13.40 -6.44 -1.18
C ARG A 64 13.53 -7.50 -0.10
N LEU A 65 14.72 -7.59 0.49
CA LEU A 65 14.96 -8.42 1.68
C LEU A 65 14.16 -7.91 2.89
N GLN A 66 13.89 -6.61 2.93
CA GLN A 66 13.13 -5.99 4.00
C GLN A 66 12.22 -4.88 3.47
N VAL A 67 10.93 -5.01 3.77
CA VAL A 67 9.89 -4.00 3.62
C VAL A 67 9.43 -3.61 5.02
N PRO A 68 9.48 -2.33 5.42
CA PRO A 68 9.05 -1.90 6.75
C PRO A 68 7.56 -2.17 7.01
N ALA A 69 7.20 -2.40 8.27
CA ALA A 69 5.81 -2.42 8.69
C ALA A 69 5.15 -1.05 8.40
N GLY A 70 3.88 -1.07 8.00
CA GLY A 70 3.13 0.10 7.56
C GLY A 70 3.38 0.51 6.10
N SER A 71 4.27 -0.18 5.37
CA SER A 71 4.49 0.11 3.95
C SER A 71 3.21 -0.15 3.16
N VAL A 72 2.88 0.75 2.24
CA VAL A 72 1.78 0.59 1.29
C VAL A 72 2.39 0.32 -0.07
N GLY A 73 1.93 -0.75 -0.72
CA GLY A 73 2.51 -1.16 -1.98
C GLY A 73 1.48 -1.53 -3.04
N ILE A 74 1.93 -1.57 -4.28
CA ILE A 74 1.18 -2.04 -5.44
C ILE A 74 1.88 -3.26 -6.04
N GLY A 75 1.10 -4.30 -6.36
CA GLY A 75 1.59 -5.49 -7.05
C GLY A 75 0.52 -6.12 -7.94
N GLY A 76 0.71 -6.04 -9.25
CA GLY A 76 -0.31 -6.37 -10.24
C GLY A 76 -1.47 -5.38 -10.15
N ALA A 77 -2.69 -5.91 -10.11
CA ALA A 77 -3.93 -5.15 -9.98
C ALA A 77 -4.36 -4.88 -8.52
N GLN A 78 -3.44 -5.02 -7.56
CA GLN A 78 -3.75 -4.94 -6.13
C GLN A 78 -2.90 -3.91 -5.42
N THR A 79 -3.49 -3.28 -4.39
CA THR A 79 -2.80 -2.49 -3.36
C THR A 79 -3.05 -3.10 -1.99
N GLY A 80 -2.29 -2.69 -0.99
CA GLY A 80 -2.25 -3.36 0.30
C GLY A 80 -1.20 -2.77 1.22
N ILE A 81 -1.25 -3.19 2.49
CA ILE A 81 -0.46 -2.60 3.57
C ILE A 81 0.27 -3.71 4.33
N TYR A 82 1.59 -3.62 4.38
CA TYR A 82 2.43 -4.56 5.11
C TYR A 82 2.21 -4.38 6.63
N PRO A 83 1.64 -5.34 7.36
CA PRO A 83 1.36 -5.19 8.79
C PRO A 83 2.64 -5.36 9.64
N LEU A 84 3.64 -6.07 9.10
CA LEU A 84 4.89 -6.44 9.75
C LEU A 84 6.07 -6.26 8.78
N SER A 85 7.27 -6.17 9.33
CA SER A 85 8.50 -6.13 8.53
C SER A 85 8.76 -7.50 7.87
N THR A 86 8.93 -7.54 6.55
CA THR A 86 9.08 -8.80 5.79
C THR A 86 9.76 -8.57 4.44
N PRO A 87 10.37 -9.59 3.80
CA PRO A 87 10.68 -9.50 2.38
C PRO A 87 9.43 -9.25 1.54
N GLY A 88 9.58 -8.52 0.43
CA GLY A 88 8.45 -8.16 -0.43
C GLY A 88 8.86 -7.55 -1.77
N GLY A 89 8.11 -7.90 -2.82
CA GLY A 89 8.35 -7.44 -4.19
C GLY A 89 7.36 -6.40 -4.70
N TRP A 90 6.47 -5.87 -3.86
CA TRP A 90 5.54 -4.82 -4.32
C TRP A 90 6.26 -3.48 -4.46
N GLN A 91 5.76 -2.64 -5.35
CA GLN A 91 6.23 -1.27 -5.51
C GLN A 91 5.72 -0.44 -4.35
N LEU A 92 6.62 0.06 -3.51
CA LEU A 92 6.28 0.81 -2.31
C LEU A 92 6.02 2.28 -2.67
N ILE A 93 4.80 2.73 -2.44
CA ILE A 93 4.33 4.08 -2.82
C ILE A 93 4.17 5.02 -1.63
N GLY A 94 4.25 4.50 -0.41
CA GLY A 94 4.25 5.29 0.81
C GLY A 94 4.15 4.44 2.07
N LEU A 95 3.98 5.13 3.20
CA LEU A 95 3.94 4.54 4.53
C LEU A 95 2.72 5.06 5.31
N THR A 96 2.10 4.19 6.11
CA THR A 96 1.16 4.59 7.16
C THR A 96 1.75 4.32 8.54
N PRO A 97 1.59 5.24 9.52
CA PRO A 97 1.97 4.98 10.90
C PRO A 97 0.98 4.07 11.63
N LEU A 98 -0.17 3.74 11.01
CA LEU A 98 -1.17 2.86 11.61
C LEU A 98 -0.64 1.44 11.75
N LYS A 99 -0.76 0.87 12.95
CA LYS A 99 -0.50 -0.55 13.20
C LYS A 99 -1.71 -1.38 12.78
N LEU A 100 -1.52 -2.23 11.77
CA LEU A 100 -2.57 -3.13 11.28
C LEU A 100 -2.67 -4.42 12.09
N PHE A 101 -1.56 -4.83 12.72
CA PHE A 101 -1.50 -5.99 13.57
C PHE A 101 -0.82 -5.63 14.88
N ASP A 102 -1.45 -5.99 15.99
CA ASP A 102 -0.91 -5.85 17.34
C ASP A 102 -1.35 -7.05 18.19
N PRO A 103 -0.44 -7.96 18.57
CA PRO A 103 -0.81 -9.21 19.25
C PRO A 103 -1.38 -8.99 20.65
N ILE A 104 -1.20 -7.81 21.26
CA ILE A 104 -1.78 -7.48 22.57
C ILE A 104 -3.14 -6.79 22.49
N ARG A 105 -3.64 -6.48 21.28
CA ARG A 105 -4.95 -5.86 21.07
C ARG A 105 -6.04 -6.92 20.84
N GLU A 106 -7.27 -6.62 21.25
CA GLU A 106 -8.46 -7.44 20.97
C GLU A 106 -9.45 -6.62 20.10
N PRO A 107 -9.70 -6.98 18.83
CA PRO A 107 -9.02 -8.02 18.05
C PRO A 107 -7.59 -7.60 17.66
N PRO A 108 -6.67 -8.56 17.41
CA PRO A 108 -5.27 -8.26 17.12
C PRO A 108 -5.04 -7.70 15.72
N VAL A 109 -6.03 -7.83 14.83
CA VAL A 109 -6.00 -7.29 13.47
C VAL A 109 -6.97 -6.12 13.36
N LEU A 110 -6.50 -5.00 12.80
CA LEU A 110 -7.27 -3.77 12.64
C LEU A 110 -8.40 -3.90 11.60
N LEU A 111 -8.12 -4.58 10.49
CA LEU A 111 -9.02 -4.70 9.33
C LEU A 111 -9.60 -6.11 9.23
N ARG A 112 -10.78 -6.23 8.62
CA ARG A 112 -11.48 -7.50 8.35
C ARG A 112 -11.89 -7.57 6.87
N PRO A 113 -12.03 -8.77 6.29
CA PRO A 113 -12.65 -8.91 4.98
C PRO A 113 -14.03 -8.23 4.95
N GLY A 114 -14.29 -7.45 3.90
CA GLY A 114 -15.49 -6.63 3.75
C GLY A 114 -15.36 -5.20 4.26
N ASP A 115 -14.33 -4.86 5.04
CA ASP A 115 -14.11 -3.48 5.47
C ASP A 115 -13.77 -2.57 4.28
N SER A 116 -14.17 -1.29 4.40
CA SER A 116 -13.82 -0.24 3.44
C SER A 116 -12.63 0.57 3.94
N VAL A 117 -11.67 0.82 3.06
CA VAL A 117 -10.42 1.53 3.34
C VAL A 117 -10.25 2.67 2.34
N ARG A 118 -9.98 3.86 2.84
CA ARG A 118 -9.59 5.00 2.00
C ARG A 118 -8.26 5.57 2.49
N PHE A 119 -7.32 5.72 1.56
CA PHE A 119 -6.04 6.32 1.87
C PHE A 119 -6.17 7.85 1.86
N VAL A 120 -5.75 8.49 2.94
CA VAL A 120 -5.75 9.96 3.06
C VAL A 120 -4.30 10.46 2.98
N PRO A 121 -3.90 11.18 1.92
CA PRO A 121 -2.59 11.82 1.82
C PRO A 121 -2.36 12.78 3.00
N GLN A 122 -1.13 12.79 3.52
CA GLN A 122 -0.70 13.66 4.61
C GLN A 122 0.39 14.59 4.10
N LYS A 123 0.44 15.82 4.64
CA LYS A 123 1.26 16.93 4.12
C LYS A 123 2.76 16.65 4.11
N GLU A 124 3.21 15.68 4.89
CA GLU A 124 4.60 15.25 4.99
C GLU A 124 5.07 14.45 3.76
N GLY A 125 4.15 14.02 2.90
CA GLY A 125 4.44 13.32 1.64
C GLY A 125 3.94 14.07 0.41
N VAL A 126 4.05 13.42 -0.75
CA VAL A 126 3.49 13.95 -2.01
C VAL A 126 1.97 14.08 -1.87
N CYS A 127 1.44 15.26 -2.19
CA CYS A 127 0.01 15.63 -2.14
C CYS A 127 -0.41 16.39 -3.39
#